data_AF-A0A5D0ULX6-F1
#
_entry.id   AF-A0A5D0ULX6-F1
#
_cell.length_a   1.000
_cell.length_b   1.000
_cell.length_c   1.000
_cell.angle_alpha   90.00
_cell.angle_beta   90.00
_cell.angle_gamma   90.00
#
_symmetry.space_group_name_H-M   'P 1'
#
loop_
_entity.id
_entity.type
_entity.pdbx_description
1 polymer ?
#
loop_
_entity_poly.entity_id
_entity_poly.type
_entity_poly.pdbx_seq_one_letter_code
_entity_poly.pdbx_strand_id
1 'polypeptide(L)'
;MTERKPPGLSFESWIDRQVREAEERGEFADLPGSGKPLPDAHQPLDENWWIKQKLAAEGLTAMVHPTPPPSEGRSSRWRLRLRRRGRR
;
A
#
# COMPACT_ATOMS: atom_id res chain seq x y z
N MET A 1 -11.95 -23.46 0.79
CA MET A 1 -12.05 -23.57 2.26
C MET A 1 -10.72 -24.13 2.74
N THR A 2 -10.02 -23.48 3.67
CA THR A 2 -8.77 -24.02 4.21
C THR A 2 -9.08 -25.08 5.26
N GLU A 3 -8.57 -26.29 5.06
CA GLU A 3 -8.71 -27.37 6.04
C GLU A 3 -7.98 -26.97 7.34
N ARG A 4 -8.47 -27.40 8.49
CA ARG A 4 -7.80 -27.14 9.77
C ARG A 4 -6.76 -28.22 10.05
N LYS A 5 -5.66 -27.80 10.68
CA LYS A 5 -4.60 -28.70 11.14
C LYS A 5 -5.17 -29.82 12.03
N PRO A 6 -4.92 -31.10 11.70
CA PRO A 6 -5.30 -32.23 12.53
C PRO A 6 -4.47 -32.31 13.83
N PRO A 7 -5.06 -32.78 14.94
CA PRO A 7 -4.35 -32.95 16.21
C PRO A 7 -3.28 -34.05 16.08
N GLY A 8 -2.10 -33.83 16.67
CA GLY A 8 -0.99 -34.80 16.66
C GLY A 8 0.06 -34.61 15.56
N LEU A 9 -0.13 -33.66 14.64
CA LEU A 9 0.87 -33.29 13.62
C LEU A 9 1.57 -31.97 13.99
N SER A 10 2.81 -31.76 13.53
CA SER A 10 3.49 -30.46 13.65
C SER A 10 2.90 -29.46 12.65
N PHE A 11 3.09 -28.16 12.87
CA PHE A 11 2.60 -27.13 11.93
C PHE A 11 3.35 -27.23 10.59
N GLU A 12 4.68 -27.37 10.64
CA GLU A 12 5.53 -27.56 9.48
C GLU A 12 5.08 -28.75 8.64
N SER A 13 4.94 -29.95 9.25
CA SER A 13 4.53 -31.17 8.54
C SER A 13 3.15 -31.04 7.89
N TRP A 14 2.22 -30.35 8.53
CA TRP A 14 0.89 -30.14 7.96
C TRP A 14 0.91 -29.14 6.80
N ILE A 15 1.66 -28.03 6.92
CA ILE A 15 1.80 -27.04 5.84
C ILE A 15 2.52 -27.65 4.64
N ASP A 16 3.64 -28.35 4.86
CA ASP A 16 4.39 -29.01 3.79
C ASP A 16 3.53 -29.99 3.00
N ARG A 17 2.66 -30.73 3.71
CA ARG A 17 1.69 -31.62 3.09
C ARG A 17 0.69 -30.85 2.22
N GLN A 18 0.15 -29.75 2.71
CA GLN A 18 -0.79 -28.92 1.95
C GLN A 18 -0.13 -28.29 0.71
N VAL A 19 1.12 -27.83 0.81
CA VAL A 19 1.88 -27.29 -0.31
C VAL A 19 2.09 -28.36 -1.37
N ARG A 20 2.61 -29.54 -1.00
CA ARG A 20 2.84 -30.64 -1.93
C ARG A 20 1.55 -31.08 -2.64
N GLU A 21 0.46 -31.22 -1.90
CA GLU A 21 -0.83 -31.61 -2.48
C GLU A 21 -1.36 -30.54 -3.44
N ALA A 22 -1.14 -29.24 -3.16
CA ALA A 22 -1.50 -28.15 -4.07
C ALA A 22 -0.60 -28.11 -5.33
N GLU A 23 0.69 -28.42 -5.19
CA GLU A 23 1.61 -28.60 -6.33
C GLU A 23 1.19 -29.76 -7.23
N GLU A 24 0.87 -30.92 -6.65
CA GLU A 24 0.41 -32.11 -7.39
C GLU A 24 -0.90 -31.84 -8.15
N ARG A 25 -1.78 -31.00 -7.59
CA ARG A 25 -3.01 -30.55 -8.26
C ARG A 25 -2.78 -29.48 -9.33
N GLY A 26 -1.56 -28.95 -9.44
CA GLY A 26 -1.23 -27.89 -10.37
C GLY A 26 -1.85 -26.54 -10.01
N GLU A 27 -2.24 -26.32 -8.74
CA GLU A 27 -2.82 -25.04 -8.30
C GLU A 27 -1.84 -23.86 -8.49
N PHE A 28 -0.53 -24.16 -8.55
CA PHE A 28 0.51 -23.18 -8.81
C PHE A 28 0.85 -22.98 -10.30
N ALA A 29 0.25 -23.76 -11.21
CA ALA A 29 0.61 -23.73 -12.63
C ALA A 29 0.13 -22.46 -13.36
N ASP A 30 -1.01 -21.89 -12.95
CA ASP A 30 -1.61 -20.69 -13.55
C ASP A 30 -1.49 -19.45 -12.64
N LEU A 31 -0.40 -19.36 -11.87
CA LEU A 31 -0.19 -18.20 -11.01
C LEU A 31 0.07 -16.93 -11.84
N PRO A 32 -0.60 -15.81 -11.50
CA PRO A 32 -0.33 -14.54 -12.13
C PRO A 32 1.12 -14.12 -11.85
N GLY A 33 1.96 -14.14 -12.87
CA GLY A 33 3.39 -13.84 -12.74
C GLY A 33 4.33 -15.04 -12.88
N SER A 34 3.80 -16.26 -13.03
CA SER A 34 4.62 -17.44 -13.34
C SER A 34 5.46 -17.20 -14.61
N GLY A 35 6.77 -17.44 -14.50
CA GLY A 35 7.74 -17.23 -15.60
C GLY A 35 8.04 -15.77 -15.95
N LYS A 36 7.43 -14.77 -15.30
CA LYS A 36 7.76 -13.36 -15.50
C LYS A 36 8.92 -12.95 -14.58
N PRO A 37 9.81 -12.05 -15.03
CA PRO A 37 10.84 -11.50 -14.14
C PRO A 37 10.18 -10.80 -12.95
N LEU A 38 10.79 -10.91 -11.77
CA LEU A 38 10.31 -10.18 -10.59
C LEU A 38 10.34 -8.68 -10.90
N PRO A 39 9.23 -7.95 -10.69
CA PRO A 39 9.25 -6.50 -10.75
C PRO A 39 10.25 -6.01 -9.69
N ASP A 40 11.10 -5.06 -10.06
CA ASP A 40 12.09 -4.44 -9.18
C ASP A 40 13.21 -5.36 -8.67
N ALA A 41 13.49 -6.49 -9.35
CA ALA A 41 14.57 -7.43 -8.99
C ALA A 41 15.98 -6.81 -8.88
N HIS A 42 16.18 -5.61 -9.43
CA HIS A 42 17.46 -4.88 -9.40
C HIS A 42 17.48 -3.70 -8.42
N GLN A 43 16.40 -3.49 -7.66
CA GLN A 43 16.34 -2.43 -6.67
C GLN A 43 16.92 -2.91 -5.32
N PRO A 44 17.49 -2.00 -4.51
CA PRO A 44 17.84 -2.31 -3.13
C PRO A 44 16.59 -2.76 -2.38
N LEU A 45 16.63 -3.98 -1.85
CA LEU A 45 15.53 -4.54 -1.07
C LEU A 45 15.57 -3.94 0.35
N ASP A 46 14.99 -2.75 0.51
CA ASP A 46 14.81 -2.13 1.82
C ASP A 46 14.04 -3.06 2.77
N GLU A 47 14.29 -3.05 4.08
CA GLU A 47 13.53 -3.85 5.06
C GLU A 47 12.00 -3.67 4.94
N ASN A 48 11.56 -2.48 4.51
CA ASN A 48 10.16 -2.10 4.32
C ASN A 48 9.63 -2.32 2.89
N TRP A 49 10.34 -3.05 2.03
CA TRP A 49 9.98 -3.26 0.62
C TRP A 49 8.55 -3.81 0.46
N TRP A 50 8.18 -4.80 1.29
CA TRP A 50 6.89 -5.46 1.23
C TRP A 50 5.75 -4.54 1.69
N ILE A 51 6.02 -3.64 2.66
CA ILE A 51 5.06 -2.62 3.11
C ILE A 51 4.77 -1.65 1.98
N LYS A 52 5.82 -1.12 1.33
CA LYS A 52 5.69 -0.21 0.19
C LYS A 52 4.89 -0.87 -0.95
N GLN A 53 5.20 -2.13 -1.26
CA GLN A 53 4.50 -2.90 -2.30
C GLN A 53 3.02 -3.14 -1.93
N LYS A 54 2.72 -3.46 -0.67
CA LYS A 54 1.33 -3.61 -0.18
C LYS A 54 0.56 -2.30 -0.23
N LEU A 55 1.15 -1.19 0.23
CA LEU A 55 0.53 0.14 0.13
C LEU A 55 0.24 0.53 -1.32
N ALA A 56 1.15 0.22 -2.25
CA ALA A 56 0.93 0.47 -3.67
C ALA A 56 -0.19 -0.40 -4.25
N ALA A 57 -0.24 -1.69 -3.89
CA ALA A 57 -1.29 -2.61 -4.31
C ALA A 57 -2.68 -2.21 -3.78
N GLU A 58 -2.74 -1.64 -2.57
CA GLU A 58 -3.98 -1.15 -1.95
C GLU A 58 -4.33 0.30 -2.34
N GLY A 59 -3.49 0.97 -3.16
CA GLY A 59 -3.72 2.34 -3.60
C GLY A 59 -3.56 3.40 -2.50
N LEU A 60 -2.92 3.05 -1.38
CA LEU A 60 -2.76 3.91 -0.20
C LEU A 60 -1.61 4.93 -0.31
N THR A 61 -0.94 5.01 -1.47
CA THR A 61 0.17 5.93 -1.74
C THR A 61 -0.22 7.41 -1.60
N ALA A 62 -1.52 7.74 -1.61
CA ALA A 62 -2.02 9.12 -1.56
C ALA A 62 -2.15 9.72 -0.14
N MET A 63 -1.92 8.94 0.93
CA MET A 63 -2.20 9.40 2.30
C MET A 63 -0.97 9.80 3.12
N VAL A 64 0.20 9.90 2.48
CA VAL A 64 1.32 10.70 3.01
C VAL A 64 1.12 12.14 2.53
N HIS A 65 0.21 12.83 3.24
CA HIS A 65 0.04 14.28 3.30
C HIS A 65 -0.66 14.99 2.12
N PRO A 66 -1.97 15.32 2.23
CA PRO A 66 -2.44 16.58 1.67
C PRO A 66 -2.03 17.68 2.66
N THR A 67 -0.86 18.30 2.46
CA THR A 67 -0.73 19.68 2.94
C THR A 67 -1.86 20.43 2.25
N PRO A 68 -2.80 21.09 2.95
CA PRO A 68 -3.59 22.07 2.26
C PRO A 68 -2.58 23.05 1.61
N PRO A 69 -2.70 23.38 0.31
CA PRO A 69 -1.85 24.40 -0.29
C PRO A 69 -1.94 25.66 0.59
N PRO A 70 -0.84 26.40 0.79
CA PRO A 70 -0.89 27.64 1.55
C PRO A 70 -2.08 28.44 1.02
N SER A 71 -2.98 28.83 1.92
CA SER A 71 -4.22 29.51 1.60
C SER A 71 -3.91 30.86 0.97
N GLU A 72 -3.62 30.87 -0.33
CA GLU A 72 -3.44 32.05 -1.13
C GLU A 72 -4.84 32.61 -1.41
N GLY A 73 -5.16 33.73 -0.77
CA GLY A 73 -6.30 34.56 -1.16
C GLY A 73 -7.66 34.06 -0.67
N ARG A 74 -8.06 34.53 0.51
CA ARG A 74 -9.39 35.14 0.76
C ARG A 74 -9.45 35.72 2.18
N SER A 75 -8.61 36.73 2.45
CA SER A 75 -8.87 37.66 3.55
C SER A 75 -8.40 39.07 3.22
N SER A 76 -8.90 39.61 2.10
CA SER A 76 -8.85 41.05 1.81
C SER A 76 -10.05 41.79 2.42
N ARG A 77 -10.74 41.20 3.41
CA ARG A 77 -11.91 41.79 4.08
C ARG A 77 -11.58 42.44 5.42
N TRP A 78 -10.34 42.85 5.68
CA TRP A 78 -10.04 43.63 6.91
C TRP A 78 -9.04 44.78 6.73
N ARG A 79 -8.62 45.09 5.50
CA ARG A 79 -7.64 46.16 5.24
C ARG A 79 -8.17 47.28 4.34
N LEU A 80 -9.41 47.73 4.59
CA LEU A 80 -9.96 48.99 4.03
C LEU A 80 -10.81 49.76 5.05
N ARG A 81 -10.56 49.57 6.36
CA ARG A 81 -11.01 50.51 7.39
C ARG A 81 -9.76 51.04 8.09
N LEU A 82 -8.99 51.84 7.37
CA LEU A 82 -8.05 52.85 7.89
C LEU A 82 -7.42 53.51 6.67
N ARG A 83 -7.65 54.83 6.55
CA ARG A 83 -6.92 55.77 5.68
C ARG A 83 -7.51 56.07 4.29
N ARG A 84 -8.66 56.76 4.28
CA ARG A 84 -9.02 57.89 3.39
C ARG A 84 -10.35 58.46 3.90
N ARG A 85 -10.63 59.75 4.03
CA ARG A 85 -9.90 61.03 4.03
C ARG A 85 -11.01 62.04 4.33
N GLY A 86 -10.82 62.98 5.26
CA GLY A 86 -11.70 64.13 5.36
C GLY A 86 -11.67 64.97 4.07
N ARG A 87 -12.85 65.46 3.67
CA ARG A 87 -13.08 66.73 2.97
C ARG A 87 -14.56 67.11 3.20
N ARG A 88 -14.78 68.02 4.14
CA ARG A 88 -15.65 69.17 3.89
C ARG A 88 -14.74 70.29 3.38
#